data_AF-A0A6A6E562-F1
#
_entry.id   AF-A0A6A6E562-F1
#
_cell.length_a   1.000
_cell.length_b   1.000
_cell.length_c   1.000
_cell.angle_alpha   90.00
_cell.angle_beta   90.00
_cell.angle_gamma   90.00
#
_symmetry.space_group_name_H-M   'P 1'
#
loop_
_entity.id
_entity.type
_entity.pdbx_description
1 polymer ?
#
loop_
_entity_poly.entity_id
_entity_poly.type
_entity_poly.pdbx_seq_one_letter_code
_entity_poly.pdbx_strand_id
1 'polypeptide(L)' 'LFNDPTISDVATRQIYDSKAVDYHGHRQILCTNTKWFLNASTSPCEEASKCVVGIHDHDPAHFKFMLKCIYGSIYDYE' A
#
# COMPACT_ATOMS: atom_id res chain seq x y z
N LEU A 1 -7.12 -2.87 -11.15
CA LEU A 1 -7.11 -3.23 -9.71
C LEU A 1 -6.04 -2.45 -8.96
N PHE A 2 -4.75 -2.61 -9.28
CA PHE A 2 -3.70 -1.80 -8.65
C PHE A 2 -3.92 -0.29 -8.86
N ASN A 3 -3.82 0.51 -7.79
CA ASN A 3 -3.90 1.97 -7.78
C ASN A 3 -5.17 2.56 -8.41
N ASP A 4 -6.28 1.83 -8.34
CA ASP A 4 -7.58 2.26 -8.85
C ASP A 4 -8.44 2.83 -7.70
N PRO A 5 -8.69 4.16 -7.65
CA PRO A 5 -9.42 4.78 -6.55
C PRO A 5 -10.91 4.41 -6.52
N THR A 6 -11.49 3.89 -7.61
CA THR A 6 -12.94 3.64 -7.70
C THR A 6 -13.42 2.47 -6.84
N ILE A 7 -12.53 1.53 -6.57
CA ILE A 7 -12.82 0.26 -5.87
C ILE A 7 -11.89 0.00 -4.68
N SER A 8 -11.03 0.97 -4.35
CA SER A 8 -10.08 0.87 -3.24
C SER A 8 -10.72 1.20 -1.89
N ASP A 9 -10.36 0.44 -0.86
CA ASP A 9 -10.84 0.60 0.52
C ASP A 9 -9.74 1.10 1.49
N VAL A 10 -8.50 1.20 1.00
CA VAL A 10 -7.32 1.67 1.76
C VAL A 10 -6.44 2.55 0.89
N ALA A 11 -5.76 3.50 1.52
CA ALA A 11 -4.70 4.29 0.89
C ALA A 11 -3.40 4.09 1.66
N THR A 12 -2.28 3.99 0.96
CA THR A 12 -0.95 3.95 1.59
C THR A 12 -0.23 5.23 1.24
N ARG A 13 0.22 5.98 2.25
CA ARG A 13 0.96 7.23 2.06
C ARG A 13 2.43 6.96 2.25
N GLN A 14 3.19 7.04 1.15
CA GLN A 14 4.63 6.99 1.19
C GLN A 14 5.19 8.40 1.32
N ILE A 15 6.09 8.63 2.27
CA ILE A 15 6.81 9.89 2.44
C ILE A 15 8.29 9.62 2.19
N TYR A 16 8.86 10.27 1.17
CA TYR A 16 10.27 10.18 0.79
C TYR A 16 10.77 11.57 0.37
N ASP A 17 11.89 12.02 0.96
CA ASP A 17 12.49 13.35 0.68
C ASP A 17 11.47 14.50 0.76
N SER A 18 10.68 14.52 1.85
CA SER A 18 9.58 15.48 2.07
C SER A 18 8.45 15.47 1.03
N LYS A 19 8.44 14.52 0.09
CA LYS A 19 7.37 14.32 -0.90
C LYS A 19 6.47 13.18 -0.46
N ALA A 20 5.17 13.42 -0.48
CA ALA A 20 4.16 12.42 -0.19
C ALA A 20 3.56 11.88 -1.50
N VAL A 21 3.45 10.55 -1.60
CA VAL A 21 2.76 9.86 -2.69
C VAL A 21 1.72 8.92 -2.09
N ASP A 22 0.47 9.07 -2.52
CA ASP A 22 -0.64 8.22 -2.09
C ASP A 22 -0.89 7.11 -3.11
N TYR A 23 -1.04 5.88 -2.61
CA TYR A 23 -1.35 4.70 -3.41
C TYR A 23 -2.70 4.12 -2.96
N HIS A 24 -3.61 3.98 -3.91
CA HIS A 24 -4.92 3.37 -3.66
C HIS A 24 -4.84 1.84 -3.75
N GLY A 25 -5.41 1.16 -2.76
CA GLY A 25 -5.39 -0.29 -2.73
C GLY A 25 -6.57 -0.95 -2.03
N HIS A 26 -6.43 -2.27 -1.89
CA HIS A 26 -7.43 -3.20 -1.39
C HIS A 26 -6.82 -3.89 -0.17
N ARG A 27 -7.39 -3.64 1.00
CA ARG A 27 -6.91 -4.14 2.29
C ARG A 27 -6.85 -5.66 2.30
N GLN A 28 -7.84 -6.34 1.72
CA GLN A 28 -7.82 -7.80 1.59
C GLN A 28 -6.59 -8.31 0.85
N ILE A 29 -6.22 -7.69 -0.28
CA ILE A 29 -5.07 -8.11 -1.09
C ILE A 29 -3.76 -7.83 -0.34
N LEU A 30 -3.62 -6.64 0.23
CA LEU A 30 -2.42 -6.23 0.96
C LEU A 30 -2.19 -7.10 2.21
N CYS A 31 -3.24 -7.31 3.02
CA CYS A 31 -3.15 -8.12 4.24
C CYS A 31 -2.93 -9.61 3.96
N THR A 32 -3.44 -10.14 2.84
CA THR A 32 -3.22 -11.55 2.46
C THR A 32 -1.77 -11.80 2.02
N ASN A 33 -1.14 -10.82 1.37
CA ASN A 33 0.21 -10.96 0.83
C ASN A 33 1.32 -10.53 1.80
N THR A 34 1.02 -9.75 2.85
CA THR A 34 2.06 -9.28 3.78
C THR A 34 1.55 -9.16 5.21
N LYS A 35 2.21 -9.86 6.14
CA LYS A 35 1.96 -9.74 7.59
C LYS A 35 2.13 -8.32 8.11
N TRP A 36 3.02 -7.55 7.48
CA TRP A 36 3.20 -6.14 7.80
C TRP A 36 1.92 -5.31 7.56
N PHE A 37 1.30 -5.44 6.38
CA PHE A 37 0.03 -4.78 6.09
C PHE A 37 -1.10 -5.28 6.99
N LEU A 38 -1.09 -6.57 7.34
CA LEU A 38 -2.03 -7.11 8.32
C LEU A 38 -1.88 -6.43 9.69
N ASN A 39 -0.66 -6.36 10.23
CA ASN A 39 -0.37 -5.76 11.53
C ASN A 39 -0.61 -4.23 11.55
N ALA A 40 -0.27 -3.55 10.45
CA ALA A 40 -0.55 -2.13 10.28
C ALA A 40 -2.07 -1.86 10.22
N SER A 41 -2.85 -2.78 9.65
CA SER A 41 -4.31 -2.68 9.54
C SER A 41 -5.07 -3.13 10.80
N THR A 42 -4.42 -3.85 11.73
CA THR A 42 -5.01 -4.30 13.00
C THR A 42 -4.65 -3.41 14.18
N SER A 43 -3.64 -2.55 14.03
CA SER A 43 -3.42 -1.43 14.94
C SER A 43 -4.66 -0.51 14.89
N PRO A 44 -5.13 0.05 16.02
CA PRO A 44 -6.29 0.93 16.02
C PRO A 44 -5.98 2.12 15.10
N CYS A 45 -6.56 2.08 13.91
CA CYS A 45 -6.52 3.18 12.97
C CYS A 45 -7.43 4.27 13.57
N GLU A 46 -6.83 5.29 14.17
CA GLU A 46 -7.56 6.33 14.93
C GLU A 46 -8.48 7.20 14.07
N GLU A 47 -8.60 6.98 12.76
CA GLU A 47 -9.50 7.77 11.92
C GLU A 47 -10.45 6.87 11.14
N ALA A 48 -11.73 6.96 11.49
CA ALA A 48 -12.88 6.30 10.89
C ALA A 48 -13.14 6.72 9.42
N SER A 49 -12.12 7.13 8.67
CA SER A 49 -12.22 7.49 7.27
C SER A 49 -10.85 7.32 6.61
N LYS A 50 -10.69 6.18 5.92
CA LYS A 50 -9.49 5.77 5.17
C LYS A 50 -8.30 5.43 6.08
N CYS A 51 -8.04 4.13 6.23
CA CYS A 51 -6.79 3.66 6.80
C CYS A 51 -5.64 4.16 5.90
N VAL A 52 -4.86 5.12 6.40
CA VAL A 52 -3.66 5.62 5.74
C VAL A 52 -2.47 4.98 6.42
N VAL A 53 -1.89 3.98 5.76
CA VAL A 53 -0.66 3.36 6.25
C VAL A 53 0.52 4.24 5.85
N GLY A 54 1.22 4.83 6.83
CA GLY A 54 2.40 5.67 6.61
C GLY A 54 3.66 4.84 6.38
N ILE A 55 4.37 5.09 5.27
CA ILE A 55 5.62 4.42 4.92
C ILE A 55 6.71 5.46 4.73
N HIS A 56 7.74 5.37 5.55
CA HIS A 56 8.85 6.32 5.59
C HIS A 56 10.12 5.67 5.03
N ASP A 57 10.97 6.45 4.38
CA ASP A 57 12.36 6.13 4.01
C ASP A 57 12.60 4.99 3.00
N HIS A 58 11.56 4.54 2.29
CA HIS A 58 11.72 3.65 1.15
C HIS A 58 11.73 4.44 -0.16
N ASP A 59 12.62 4.07 -1.08
CA ASP A 59 12.62 4.61 -2.44
C ASP A 59 11.24 4.38 -3.11
N PRO A 60 10.62 5.41 -3.72
CA PRO A 60 9.31 5.30 -4.34
C PRO A 60 9.20 4.24 -5.43
N ALA A 61 10.26 4.01 -6.21
CA ALA A 61 10.24 3.01 -7.27
C ALA A 61 10.20 1.60 -6.69
N HIS A 62 10.99 1.33 -5.64
CA HIS A 62 10.99 0.03 -4.96
C HIS A 62 9.65 -0.26 -4.27
N PHE A 63 9.08 0.73 -3.60
CA PHE A 63 7.79 0.56 -2.94
C PHE A 63 6.65 0.30 -3.94
N LYS A 64 6.61 1.09 -5.03
CA LYS A 64 5.67 0.88 -6.13
C LYS A 64 5.86 -0.49 -6.80
N PHE A 65 7.09 -0.94 -6.98
CA PHE A 65 7.39 -2.26 -7.52
C PHE A 65 6.88 -3.37 -6.61
N MET A 66 7.13 -3.30 -5.31
CA MET A 66 6.61 -4.24 -4.31
C MET A 66 5.08 -4.30 -4.35
N LEU A 67 4.39 -3.16 -4.40
CA LEU A 67 2.93 -3.15 -4.54
C LEU A 67 2.48 -3.80 -5.85
N LYS A 68 3.15 -3.52 -6.98
CA LYS A 68 2.84 -4.20 -8.25
C LYS A 68 3.00 -5.72 -8.13
N CYS A 69 4.03 -6.22 -7.45
CA CYS A 69 4.21 -7.66 -7.21
C CYS A 69 3.05 -8.25 -6.40
N ILE A 70 2.61 -7.56 -5.34
CA ILE A 70 1.47 -7.99 -4.52
C ILE A 70 0.18 -8.11 -5.36
N TYR A 71 -0.06 -7.18 -6.27
CA TYR A 71 -1.25 -7.19 -7.13
C TYR A 71 -1.12 -8.10 -8.36
N GLY A 72 0.10 -8.34 -8.81
CA GLY A 72 0.37 -8.98 -10.08
C GLY A 72 0.40 -10.50 -10.02
N SER A 73 0.74 -11.14 -8.87
CA SER A 73 1.08 -12.58 -8.79
C SER A 73 2.09 -13.09 -9.84
N ILE A 74 2.68 -12.21 -10.65
CA ILE A 74 3.59 -12.53 -11.74
C ILE A 74 4.77 -11.58 -11.58
N TYR A 75 5.92 -12.16 -11.28
CA TYR A 75 7.20 -11.53 -11.53
C TYR A 75 7.31 -11.39 -13.06
N ASP A 76 7.10 -10.19 -13.60
CA ASP A 76 7.60 -9.91 -14.94
C ASP A 76 9.13 -9.88 -14.84
N TYR A 77 9.74 -11.04 -15.08
CA TYR A 77 11.10 -11.14 -15.57
C TYR A 77 11.03 -10.82 -17.07
N GLU A 78 11.24 -9.56 -17.43
CA GLU A 78 11.73 -9.17 -18.76
C GLU A 78 13.10 -8.53 -18.63
#